data_AF-A0A3C1C283-F1
#
_entry.id   AF-A0A3C1C283-F1
#
_cell.length_a   1.000
_cell.length_b   1.000
_cell.length_c   1.000
_cell.angle_alpha   90.00
_cell.angle_beta   90.00
_cell.angle_gamma   90.00
#
_symmetry.space_group_name_H-M   'P 1'
#
loop_
_entity.id
_entity.type
_entity.pdbx_description
1 polymer ?
#
loop_
_entity_poly.entity_id
_entity_poly.type
_entity_poly.pdbx_seq_one_letter_code
_entity_poly.pdbx_strand_id
1 'polypeptide(L)'
;MKNTKSIPRFWICLLLACISAGLASAAETKGEKAADSAALAREPEIRHLDKEKDHEDLKRIWHYRKKLPEPFYRRNNFAWAFADIEGLEKKEYFAHSGIQDLDDFSKSVAGRLEGMSFSPPRGKARFQTLLVDYKGNIGGPDALPRWFDTEFKILEDIASRLPDPSVKGKIRLYTNLEACPSCRGVMRQFLAIYTNVEMLVFYEWPP
;
A
#
# COMPACT_ATOMS: atom_id res chain seq x y z
N MET A 1 25.84 -88.73 32.35
CA MET A 1 25.03 -88.03 33.37
C MET A 1 25.27 -86.52 33.22
N LYS A 2 24.17 -85.77 33.06
CA LYS A 2 24.03 -84.32 33.32
C LYS A 2 24.63 -83.33 32.29
N ASN A 3 23.70 -82.81 31.47
CA ASN A 3 23.49 -81.41 31.05
C ASN A 3 24.67 -80.52 30.61
N THR A 4 24.73 -80.33 29.29
CA THR A 4 24.61 -79.05 28.57
C THR A 4 25.25 -77.79 29.20
N LYS A 5 26.26 -77.24 28.51
CA LYS A 5 26.09 -76.06 27.63
C LYS A 5 27.28 -75.95 26.66
N SER A 6 26.95 -75.50 25.46
CA SER A 6 27.60 -75.78 24.18
C SER A 6 28.81 -74.91 23.84
N ILE A 7 29.70 -75.52 23.06
CA ILE A 7 30.94 -75.02 22.47
C ILE A 7 30.63 -74.22 21.16
N PRO A 8 31.41 -73.19 20.81
CA PRO A 8 31.25 -72.39 19.59
C PRO A 8 32.10 -72.92 18.43
N ARG A 9 31.60 -72.77 17.19
CA ARG A 9 32.26 -72.98 15.88
C ARG A 9 31.16 -72.94 14.80
N PHE A 10 31.21 -72.36 13.61
CA PHE A 10 32.21 -72.19 12.54
C PHE A 10 31.67 -71.08 11.58
N TRP A 11 32.51 -70.14 11.13
CA TRP A 11 32.92 -69.86 9.72
C TRP A 11 31.89 -69.33 8.69
N ILE A 12 32.26 -68.16 8.13
CA ILE A 12 32.20 -67.70 6.71
C ILE A 12 30.83 -67.72 5.99
N CYS A 13 30.35 -66.53 5.59
CA CYS A 13 30.19 -66.16 4.18
C CYS A 13 29.67 -64.72 3.99
N LEU A 14 30.19 -64.10 2.94
CA LEU A 14 29.82 -62.81 2.36
C LEU A 14 28.31 -62.77 2.03
N LEU A 15 27.63 -61.68 2.37
CA LEU A 15 26.28 -61.37 1.85
C LEU A 15 26.31 -60.00 1.17
N LEU A 16 26.31 -60.03 -0.17
CA LEU A 16 25.66 -59.00 -0.99
C LEU A 16 24.16 -59.00 -0.65
N ALA A 17 23.60 -57.83 -0.36
CA ALA A 17 22.15 -57.63 -0.35
C ALA A 17 21.74 -56.91 -1.64
N CYS A 18 20.85 -57.57 -2.37
CA CYS A 18 20.24 -57.14 -3.62
C CYS A 18 19.21 -56.01 -3.42
N ILE A 19 19.32 -55.04 -4.33
CA ILE A 19 18.29 -54.30 -5.06
C ILE A 19 16.83 -54.71 -4.81
N SER A 20 15.98 -53.73 -4.48
CA SER A 20 14.69 -53.56 -5.16
C SER A 20 14.33 -52.09 -5.35
N ALA A 21 13.78 -51.83 -6.53
CA ALA A 21 13.53 -50.54 -7.14
C ALA A 21 12.31 -49.82 -6.54
N GLY A 22 12.40 -48.50 -6.45
CA GLY A 22 11.27 -47.58 -6.36
C GLY A 22 11.58 -46.35 -7.21
N LEU A 23 10.94 -46.28 -8.38
CA LEU A 23 11.01 -45.16 -9.32
C LEU A 23 10.42 -43.88 -8.71
N ALA A 24 11.20 -42.80 -8.72
CA ALA A 24 10.68 -41.46 -8.88
C ALA A 24 11.76 -40.59 -9.55
N SER A 25 11.44 -40.14 -10.76
CA SER A 25 12.25 -39.29 -11.62
C SER A 25 12.50 -37.94 -10.95
N ALA A 26 13.75 -37.63 -10.62
CA ALA A 26 14.19 -36.27 -10.35
C ALA A 26 14.72 -35.68 -11.67
N ALA A 27 13.79 -35.26 -12.53
CA ALA A 27 14.11 -34.29 -13.56
C ALA A 27 14.36 -32.96 -12.84
N GLU A 28 15.63 -32.60 -12.68
CA GLU A 28 16.01 -31.25 -12.29
C GLU A 28 15.56 -30.31 -13.39
N THR A 29 14.38 -29.74 -13.18
CA THR A 29 13.86 -28.63 -13.95
C THR A 29 14.89 -27.52 -13.88
N LYS A 30 15.40 -27.15 -15.06
CA LYS A 30 15.96 -25.82 -15.31
C LYS A 30 15.15 -24.84 -14.49
N GLY A 31 15.78 -24.26 -13.48
CA GLY A 31 15.20 -23.17 -12.72
C GLY A 31 14.62 -22.20 -13.72
N GLU A 32 13.30 -22.13 -13.72
CA GLU A 32 12.55 -21.03 -14.30
C GLU A 32 13.36 -19.79 -14.02
N LYS A 33 13.68 -19.07 -15.10
CA LYS A 33 14.14 -17.70 -15.04
C LYS A 33 13.47 -17.08 -13.83
N ALA A 34 14.29 -16.73 -12.86
CA ALA A 34 13.92 -15.82 -11.81
C ALA A 34 13.01 -14.76 -12.45
N ALA A 35 11.90 -14.47 -11.78
CA ALA A 35 11.05 -13.32 -12.03
C ALA A 35 11.85 -12.02 -11.83
N ASP A 36 12.93 -11.91 -12.59
CA ASP A 36 13.95 -10.90 -12.68
C ASP A 36 13.52 -9.95 -13.79
N SER A 37 12.28 -9.50 -13.66
CA SER A 37 12.07 -8.08 -13.52
C SER A 37 11.32 -7.95 -12.21
N ALA A 38 12.05 -7.64 -11.14
CA ALA A 38 11.52 -6.71 -10.16
C ALA A 38 10.77 -5.65 -10.98
N ALA A 39 9.44 -5.62 -10.86
CA ALA A 39 8.65 -4.56 -11.45
C ALA A 39 9.36 -3.28 -11.04
N LEU A 40 10.03 -2.61 -11.99
CA LEU A 40 10.76 -1.38 -11.75
C LEU A 40 9.82 -0.52 -10.94
N ALA A 41 10.18 -0.24 -9.68
CA ALA A 41 9.27 0.38 -8.73
C ALA A 41 8.69 1.63 -9.38
N ARG A 42 7.43 1.56 -9.81
CA ARG A 42 6.81 2.63 -10.58
C ARG A 42 6.65 3.81 -9.64
N GLU A 43 7.22 4.93 -10.03
CA GLU A 43 7.01 6.20 -9.35
C GLU A 43 5.75 6.87 -9.93
N PRO A 44 4.98 7.60 -9.10
CA PRO A 44 3.99 8.52 -9.62
C PRO A 44 4.68 9.67 -10.36
N GLU A 45 3.98 10.28 -11.32
CA GLU A 45 4.37 11.60 -11.80
C GLU A 45 4.10 12.60 -10.66
N ILE A 46 5.09 13.38 -10.25
CA ILE A 46 4.93 14.40 -9.20
C ILE A 46 5.35 15.76 -9.76
N ARG A 47 4.50 16.77 -9.61
CA ARG A 47 4.78 18.15 -10.03
C ARG A 47 4.09 19.19 -9.15
N HIS A 48 4.50 20.46 -9.27
CA HIS A 48 3.70 21.55 -8.72
C HIS A 48 2.36 21.67 -9.46
N LEU A 49 1.36 22.18 -8.73
CA LEU A 49 0.08 22.61 -9.24
C LEU A 49 0.29 23.65 -10.35
N ASP A 50 -0.35 23.42 -11.50
CA ASP A 50 -0.38 24.36 -12.61
C ASP A 50 -1.81 24.91 -12.72
N LYS A 51 -2.00 26.18 -12.37
CA LYS A 51 -3.34 26.77 -12.26
C LYS A 51 -4.11 26.81 -13.59
N GLU A 52 -3.42 26.83 -14.72
CA GLU A 52 -4.04 26.82 -16.03
C GLU A 52 -4.42 25.39 -16.43
N LYS A 53 -3.49 24.44 -16.28
CA LYS A 53 -3.73 23.02 -16.63
C LYS A 53 -4.72 22.34 -15.69
N ASP A 54 -4.70 22.70 -14.42
CA ASP A 54 -5.47 22.05 -13.35
C ASP A 54 -6.72 22.86 -12.94
N HIS A 55 -7.17 23.81 -13.77
CA HIS A 55 -8.27 24.71 -13.41
C HIS A 55 -9.60 23.99 -13.08
N GLU A 56 -9.94 22.90 -13.77
CA GLU A 56 -11.14 22.11 -13.44
C GLU A 56 -10.97 21.35 -12.13
N ASP A 57 -9.79 20.74 -11.90
CA ASP A 57 -9.48 20.09 -10.63
C ASP A 57 -9.54 21.10 -9.48
N LEU A 58 -9.04 22.33 -9.67
CA LEU A 58 -9.11 23.38 -8.68
C LEU A 58 -10.55 23.69 -8.25
N LYS A 59 -11.52 23.70 -9.18
CA LYS A 59 -12.92 23.88 -8.82
C LYS A 59 -13.40 22.75 -7.90
N ARG A 60 -13.00 21.49 -8.18
CA ARG A 60 -13.35 20.32 -7.37
C ARG A 60 -12.65 20.33 -6.01
N ILE A 61 -11.34 20.61 -5.97
CA ILE A 61 -10.53 20.78 -4.76
C ILE A 61 -11.21 21.80 -3.84
N TRP A 62 -11.56 22.98 -4.35
CA TRP A 62 -12.22 24.02 -3.56
C TRP A 62 -13.65 23.66 -3.16
N HIS A 63 -14.38 22.92 -4.00
CA HIS A 63 -15.70 22.39 -3.63
C HIS A 63 -15.62 21.51 -2.38
N TYR A 64 -14.68 20.55 -2.34
CA TYR A 64 -14.51 19.68 -1.17
C TYR A 64 -13.87 20.39 0.02
N ARG A 65 -12.90 21.28 -0.21
CA ARG A 65 -12.28 22.06 0.87
C ARG A 65 -13.31 22.89 1.62
N LYS A 66 -14.25 23.54 0.92
CA LYS A 66 -15.35 24.32 1.54
C LYS A 66 -16.30 23.51 2.41
N LYS A 67 -16.29 22.17 2.33
CA LYS A 67 -17.07 21.32 3.23
C LYS A 67 -16.47 21.25 4.64
N LEU A 68 -15.16 21.46 4.75
CA LEU A 68 -14.45 21.41 6.03
C LEU A 68 -14.96 22.52 6.98
N PRO A 69 -15.18 22.22 8.26
CA PRO A 69 -15.42 23.26 9.27
C PRO A 69 -14.12 24.02 9.58
N GLU A 70 -14.25 25.20 10.18
CA GLU A 70 -13.11 25.83 10.84
C GLU A 70 -12.63 24.97 12.03
N PRO A 71 -11.32 24.91 12.31
CA PRO A 71 -10.24 25.61 11.62
C PRO A 71 -9.67 24.87 10.39
N PHE A 72 -10.16 23.66 10.08
CA PHE A 72 -9.58 22.79 9.04
C PHE A 72 -9.69 23.40 7.64
N TYR A 73 -10.76 24.15 7.36
CA TYR A 73 -10.90 24.90 6.10
C TYR A 73 -9.70 25.80 5.78
N ARG A 74 -9.07 26.42 6.79
CA ARG A 74 -7.96 27.36 6.62
C ARG A 74 -6.57 26.73 6.76
N ARG A 75 -6.49 25.49 7.25
CA ARG A 75 -5.22 24.81 7.48
C ARG A 75 -4.74 24.10 6.21
N ASN A 76 -3.43 23.89 6.10
CA ASN A 76 -2.86 22.94 5.15
C ASN A 76 -3.25 21.51 5.56
N ASN A 77 -2.67 20.49 4.91
CA ASN A 77 -2.97 19.07 5.14
C ASN A 77 -4.34 18.62 4.60
N PHE A 78 -4.83 19.28 3.56
CA PHE A 78 -5.97 18.81 2.75
C PHE A 78 -5.46 18.10 1.51
N ALA A 79 -6.17 17.05 1.08
CA ALA A 79 -5.97 16.44 -0.23
C ALA A 79 -7.31 16.11 -0.88
N TRP A 80 -7.30 16.04 -2.19
CA TRP A 80 -8.41 15.59 -3.02
C TRP A 80 -7.86 14.67 -4.11
N ALA A 81 -8.62 13.66 -4.50
CA ALA A 81 -8.27 12.82 -5.62
C ALA A 81 -9.48 12.54 -6.52
N PHE A 82 -9.20 12.47 -7.81
CA PHE A 82 -10.08 11.86 -8.81
C PHE A 82 -9.45 10.55 -9.29
N ALA A 83 -10.15 9.44 -9.08
CA ALA A 83 -9.71 8.10 -9.44
C ALA A 83 -10.64 7.55 -10.53
N ASP A 84 -10.23 7.70 -11.79
CA ASP A 84 -10.92 7.07 -12.92
C ASP A 84 -10.32 5.69 -13.18
N ILE A 85 -10.77 4.73 -12.38
CA ILE A 85 -10.36 3.33 -12.45
C ILE A 85 -11.58 2.47 -12.81
N GLU A 86 -11.35 1.48 -13.66
CA GLU A 86 -12.35 0.47 -14.04
C GLU A 86 -12.89 -0.24 -12.79
N GLY A 87 -14.22 -0.43 -12.73
CA GLY A 87 -14.89 -1.06 -11.59
C GLY A 87 -15.07 -0.18 -10.34
N LEU A 88 -14.55 1.05 -10.33
CA LEU A 88 -14.72 1.97 -9.20
C LEU A 88 -15.94 2.89 -9.40
N GLU A 89 -16.97 2.74 -8.55
CA GLU A 89 -18.17 3.59 -8.59
C GLU A 89 -17.89 5.00 -8.06
N LYS A 90 -17.23 5.11 -6.90
CA LYS A 90 -16.83 6.38 -6.29
C LYS A 90 -15.57 6.91 -6.99
N LYS A 91 -15.67 8.06 -7.67
CA LYS A 91 -14.55 8.65 -8.40
C LYS A 91 -13.80 9.75 -7.64
N GLU A 92 -14.44 10.42 -6.68
CA GLU A 92 -13.82 11.53 -5.95
C GLU A 92 -13.62 11.23 -4.46
N TYR A 93 -12.44 11.59 -3.96
CA TYR A 93 -11.97 11.32 -2.62
C TYR A 93 -11.40 12.60 -2.03
N PHE A 94 -11.49 12.77 -0.72
CA PHE A 94 -10.91 13.91 -0.03
C PHE A 94 -10.62 13.54 1.42
N ALA A 95 -9.58 14.15 1.98
CA ALA A 95 -9.18 13.91 3.35
C ALA A 95 -8.55 15.17 3.95
N HIS A 96 -8.50 15.22 5.27
CA HIS A 96 -7.70 16.20 6.01
C HIS A 96 -6.89 15.50 7.11
N SER A 97 -5.58 15.74 7.21
CA SER A 97 -4.72 14.97 8.15
C SER A 97 -5.07 15.18 9.61
N GLY A 98 -5.74 16.29 9.94
CA GLY A 98 -6.23 16.58 11.30
C GLY A 98 -7.61 15.99 11.65
N ILE A 99 -8.28 15.30 10.73
CA ILE A 99 -9.60 14.68 10.96
C ILE A 99 -9.43 13.16 10.79
N GLN A 100 -9.60 12.38 11.87
CA GLN A 100 -9.41 10.92 11.84
C GLN A 100 -10.73 10.14 11.73
N ASP A 101 -11.81 10.73 12.20
CA ASP A 101 -13.16 10.18 12.22
C ASP A 101 -14.16 11.34 12.32
N LEU A 102 -15.44 11.03 12.52
CA LEU A 102 -16.52 11.99 12.62
C LEU A 102 -17.12 12.09 14.02
N ASP A 103 -16.54 11.41 15.03
CA ASP A 103 -17.18 11.20 16.33
C ASP A 103 -17.32 12.52 17.11
N ASP A 104 -16.34 13.43 16.95
CA ASP A 104 -16.32 14.74 17.59
C ASP A 104 -17.13 15.83 16.85
N PHE A 105 -17.77 15.49 15.73
CA PHE A 105 -18.51 16.45 14.91
C PHE A 105 -20.02 16.35 15.11
N SER A 106 -20.70 17.50 15.06
CA SER A 106 -22.17 17.50 15.04
C SER A 106 -22.70 16.79 13.79
N LYS A 107 -23.91 16.23 13.86
CA LYS A 107 -24.55 15.53 12.71
C LYS A 107 -24.56 16.35 11.42
N SER A 108 -24.78 17.66 11.53
CA SER A 108 -24.76 18.57 10.38
C SER A 108 -23.36 18.69 9.77
N VAL A 109 -22.31 18.76 10.60
CA VAL A 109 -20.93 18.78 10.11
C VAL A 109 -20.54 17.42 9.53
N ALA A 110 -20.84 16.33 10.22
CA ALA A 110 -20.59 14.98 9.76
C ALA A 110 -21.25 14.71 8.39
N GLY A 111 -22.49 15.14 8.19
CA GLY A 111 -23.18 15.03 6.89
C GLY A 111 -22.49 15.81 5.77
N ARG A 112 -21.88 16.98 6.06
CA ARG A 112 -21.07 17.70 5.05
C ARG A 112 -19.77 16.99 4.72
N LEU A 113 -19.24 16.20 5.64
CA LEU A 113 -18.01 15.43 5.48
C LEU A 113 -18.26 13.99 4.97
N GLU A 114 -19.50 13.68 4.60
CA GLU A 114 -19.83 12.40 4.00
C GLU A 114 -18.94 12.12 2.77
N GLY A 115 -18.40 10.90 2.71
CA GLY A 115 -17.46 10.48 1.68
C GLY A 115 -15.99 10.87 1.91
N MET A 116 -15.66 11.51 3.04
CA MET A 116 -14.27 11.74 3.44
C MET A 116 -13.54 10.40 3.65
N SER A 117 -12.28 10.35 3.24
CA SER A 117 -11.40 9.19 3.45
C SER A 117 -10.73 9.27 4.82
N PHE A 118 -10.80 8.16 5.56
CA PHE A 118 -10.18 8.00 6.89
C PHE A 118 -9.13 6.90 6.85
N SER A 119 -8.30 6.85 7.89
CA SER A 119 -7.35 5.77 8.04
C SER A 119 -8.13 4.49 8.33
N PRO A 120 -7.73 3.33 7.76
CA PRO A 120 -8.38 2.07 8.10
C PRO A 120 -8.19 1.76 9.59
N PRO A 121 -9.05 0.91 10.18
CA PRO A 121 -8.88 0.45 11.55
C PRO A 121 -7.49 -0.12 11.79
N ARG A 122 -7.02 -0.01 13.04
CA ARG A 122 -5.68 -0.48 13.43
C ARG A 122 -5.45 -1.94 12.99
N GLY A 123 -4.35 -2.17 12.29
CA GLY A 123 -3.97 -3.50 11.80
C GLY A 123 -4.71 -3.97 10.54
N LYS A 124 -5.51 -3.09 9.91
CA LYS A 124 -6.22 -3.38 8.65
C LYS A 124 -5.67 -2.60 7.45
N ALA A 125 -4.63 -1.80 7.65
CA ALA A 125 -3.94 -1.08 6.59
C ALA A 125 -3.32 -2.06 5.58
N ARG A 126 -3.48 -1.77 4.30
CA ARG A 126 -2.84 -2.46 3.18
C ARG A 126 -1.43 -1.95 2.94
N PHE A 127 -1.21 -0.66 3.22
CA PHE A 127 0.05 0.02 2.99
C PHE A 127 0.78 0.29 4.30
N GLN A 128 2.11 0.27 4.22
CA GLN A 128 2.98 0.60 5.33
C GLN A 128 3.41 2.06 5.26
N THR A 129 3.50 2.69 6.43
CA THR A 129 4.04 4.04 6.58
C THR A 129 5.39 4.00 7.28
N LEU A 130 6.22 4.99 6.98
CA LEU A 130 7.50 5.21 7.64
C LEU A 130 7.31 6.16 8.83
N LEU A 131 8.24 6.11 9.78
CA LEU A 131 8.40 7.16 10.79
C LEU A 131 9.08 8.35 10.11
N VAL A 132 8.38 9.47 10.00
CA VAL A 132 8.89 10.69 9.35
C VAL A 132 8.54 11.91 10.20
N ASP A 133 9.52 12.79 10.41
CA ASP A 133 9.29 14.07 11.09
C ASP A 133 8.66 15.12 10.14
N TYR A 134 8.35 16.31 10.67
CA TYR A 134 7.75 17.39 9.87
C TYR A 134 8.71 18.06 8.88
N LYS A 135 10.01 17.72 8.92
CA LYS A 135 11.03 18.19 7.95
C LYS A 135 11.30 17.15 6.86
N GLY A 136 10.68 15.96 6.94
CA GLY A 136 10.88 14.87 6.01
C GLY A 136 12.01 13.92 6.38
N ASN A 137 12.62 14.03 7.57
CA ASN A 137 13.66 13.09 8.00
C ASN A 137 13.03 11.77 8.47
N ILE A 138 13.67 10.66 8.12
CA ILE A 138 13.20 9.30 8.44
C ILE A 138 13.83 8.82 9.74
N GLY A 139 13.03 8.28 10.66
CA GLY A 139 13.51 7.52 11.83
C GLY A 139 14.18 8.32 12.97
N GLY A 140 14.08 9.65 12.96
CA GLY A 140 14.60 10.51 14.03
C GLY A 140 13.72 10.53 15.31
N PRO A 141 14.18 11.20 16.39
CA PRO A 141 13.44 11.27 17.66
C PRO A 141 12.05 11.90 17.55
N ASP A 142 11.90 12.88 16.65
CA ASP A 142 10.64 13.58 16.39
C ASP A 142 9.81 12.91 15.27
N ALA A 143 10.27 11.78 14.75
CA ALA A 143 9.62 11.09 13.65
C ALA A 143 8.38 10.33 14.14
N LEU A 144 7.26 10.53 13.45
CA LEU A 144 5.98 9.92 13.79
C LEU A 144 5.48 9.04 12.64
N PRO A 145 4.69 8.00 12.92
CA PRO A 145 4.11 7.17 11.87
C PRO A 145 3.07 7.98 11.10
N ARG A 146 3.15 7.96 9.77
CA ARG A 146 2.37 8.85 8.89
C ARG A 146 1.01 8.28 8.46
N TRP A 147 0.41 7.40 9.27
CA TRP A 147 -0.89 6.78 8.97
C TRP A 147 -2.06 7.78 8.98
N PHE A 148 -1.89 8.97 9.54
CA PHE A 148 -2.91 10.02 9.57
C PHE A 148 -2.85 10.94 8.35
N ASP A 149 -1.83 10.80 7.49
CA ASP A 149 -1.67 11.64 6.31
C ASP A 149 -2.75 11.38 5.26
N THR A 150 -3.12 12.44 4.56
CA THR A 150 -4.21 12.43 3.59
C THR A 150 -4.01 11.45 2.43
N GLU A 151 -2.79 11.34 1.92
CA GLU A 151 -2.44 10.49 0.79
C GLU A 151 -2.57 9.01 1.18
N PHE A 152 -2.16 8.68 2.40
CA PHE A 152 -2.35 7.35 2.95
C PHE A 152 -3.85 7.02 3.09
N LYS A 153 -4.64 7.91 3.70
CA LYS A 153 -6.09 7.74 3.87
C LYS A 153 -6.81 7.53 2.53
N ILE A 154 -6.53 8.39 1.55
CA ILE A 154 -7.19 8.34 0.24
C ILE A 154 -6.80 7.06 -0.51
N LEU A 155 -5.52 6.67 -0.51
CA LEU A 155 -5.09 5.48 -1.23
C LEU A 155 -5.59 4.19 -0.58
N GLU A 156 -5.68 4.12 0.76
CA GLU A 156 -6.36 3.03 1.46
C GLU A 156 -7.85 2.96 1.10
N ASP A 157 -8.55 4.11 1.07
CA ASP A 157 -9.96 4.18 0.71
C ASP A 157 -10.21 3.69 -0.72
N ILE A 158 -9.42 4.16 -1.69
CA ILE A 158 -9.46 3.68 -3.09
C ILE A 158 -9.19 2.17 -3.14
N ALA A 159 -8.09 1.72 -2.56
CA ALA A 159 -7.69 0.30 -2.60
C ALA A 159 -8.73 -0.62 -1.94
N SER A 160 -9.44 -0.14 -0.91
CA SER A 160 -10.52 -0.90 -0.26
C SER A 160 -11.73 -1.15 -1.17
N ARG A 161 -11.86 -0.40 -2.26
CA ARG A 161 -13.00 -0.42 -3.20
C ARG A 161 -12.68 -1.06 -4.54
N LEU A 162 -11.40 -1.30 -4.83
CA LEU A 162 -11.01 -1.93 -6.07
C LEU A 162 -11.30 -3.44 -6.02
N PRO A 163 -11.89 -4.00 -7.09
CA PRO A 163 -12.25 -5.41 -7.13
C PRO A 163 -11.03 -6.33 -7.11
N ASP A 164 -9.98 -5.98 -7.84
CA ASP A 164 -8.75 -6.76 -7.93
C ASP A 164 -7.55 -5.91 -8.43
N PRO A 165 -6.31 -6.43 -8.36
CA PRO A 165 -5.10 -5.69 -8.76
C PRO A 165 -4.93 -5.43 -10.27
N SER A 166 -5.65 -6.14 -11.14
CA SER A 166 -5.46 -6.05 -12.60
C SER A 166 -6.16 -4.84 -13.23
N VAL A 167 -7.02 -4.17 -12.47
CA VAL A 167 -7.76 -2.96 -12.89
C VAL A 167 -6.87 -1.90 -13.51
N LYS A 168 -7.41 -1.25 -14.53
CA LYS A 168 -6.75 -0.17 -15.26
C LYS A 168 -7.39 1.18 -14.93
N GLY A 169 -6.58 2.22 -14.92
CA GLY A 169 -7.12 3.57 -14.75
C GLY A 169 -6.07 4.63 -14.48
N LYS A 170 -6.56 5.79 -14.06
CA LYS A 170 -5.73 6.94 -13.69
C LYS A 170 -6.19 7.54 -12.37
N ILE A 171 -5.24 7.97 -11.56
CA ILE A 171 -5.46 8.76 -10.35
C ILE A 171 -4.82 10.13 -10.56
N ARG A 172 -5.59 11.19 -10.32
CA ARG A 172 -5.11 12.55 -10.12
C ARG A 172 -5.25 12.87 -8.64
N LEU A 173 -4.14 13.06 -7.94
CA LEU A 173 -4.09 13.30 -6.49
C LEU A 173 -3.50 14.68 -6.22
N TYR A 174 -4.34 15.61 -5.77
CA TYR A 174 -3.91 16.89 -5.23
C TYR A 174 -3.56 16.77 -3.76
N THR A 175 -2.43 17.33 -3.35
CA THR A 175 -2.05 17.46 -1.95
C THR A 175 -1.70 18.92 -1.66
N ASN A 176 -2.19 19.49 -0.56
CA ASN A 176 -1.88 20.89 -0.26
C ASN A 176 -0.38 21.08 0.04
N LEU A 177 0.25 20.08 0.67
CA LEU A 177 1.68 20.02 0.93
C LEU A 177 2.32 18.97 0.03
N GLU A 178 3.57 19.18 -0.37
CA GLU A 178 4.38 18.17 -1.04
C GLU A 178 4.41 16.88 -0.21
N ALA A 179 4.13 15.75 -0.86
CA ALA A 179 4.04 14.46 -0.19
C ALA A 179 5.37 14.09 0.48
N CYS A 180 5.31 13.78 1.77
CA CYS A 180 6.47 13.37 2.55
C CYS A 180 7.03 12.01 2.06
N PRO A 181 8.27 11.63 2.44
CA PRO A 181 8.85 10.34 2.04
C PRO A 181 7.98 9.11 2.36
N SER A 182 7.25 9.12 3.48
CA SER A 182 6.30 8.04 3.79
C SER A 182 5.15 7.97 2.79
N CYS A 183 4.51 9.10 2.46
CA CYS A 183 3.39 9.14 1.52
C CYS A 183 3.84 8.71 0.11
N ARG A 184 5.03 9.12 -0.34
CA ARG A 184 5.62 8.60 -1.59
C ARG A 184 5.84 7.09 -1.54
N GLY A 185 6.27 6.57 -0.38
CA GLY A 185 6.36 5.14 -0.14
C GLY A 185 5.01 4.42 -0.29
N VAL A 186 3.91 5.02 0.18
CA VAL A 186 2.56 4.49 0.01
C VAL A 186 2.13 4.51 -1.47
N MET A 187 2.43 5.58 -2.20
CA MET A 187 2.15 5.68 -3.65
C MET A 187 2.86 4.57 -4.43
N ARG A 188 4.14 4.31 -4.14
CA ARG A 188 4.88 3.21 -4.77
C ARG A 188 4.28 1.85 -4.45
N GLN A 189 3.87 1.61 -3.20
CA GLN A 189 3.21 0.37 -2.83
C GLN A 189 1.88 0.20 -3.60
N PHE A 190 1.09 1.27 -3.73
CA PHE A 190 -0.14 1.25 -4.53
C PHE A 190 0.17 0.89 -6.00
N LEU A 191 1.13 1.56 -6.64
CA LEU A 191 1.50 1.32 -8.04
C LEU A 191 2.15 -0.05 -8.28
N ALA A 192 2.79 -0.62 -7.26
CA ALA A 192 3.33 -1.98 -7.30
C ALA A 192 2.23 -3.05 -7.28
N ILE A 193 1.11 -2.77 -6.59
CA ILE A 193 -0.06 -3.67 -6.56
C ILE A 193 -0.90 -3.48 -7.83
N TYR A 194 -1.26 -2.23 -8.17
CA TYR A 194 -2.16 -1.90 -9.27
C TYR A 194 -1.36 -1.46 -10.50
N THR A 195 -0.71 -2.43 -11.16
CA THR A 195 0.30 -2.17 -12.19
C THR A 195 -0.23 -1.51 -13.46
N ASN A 196 -1.55 -1.50 -13.68
CA ASN A 196 -2.21 -0.87 -14.82
C ASN A 196 -2.81 0.50 -14.48
N VAL A 197 -2.54 1.03 -13.27
CA VAL A 197 -2.96 2.37 -12.85
C VAL A 197 -1.82 3.37 -13.01
N GLU A 198 -2.11 4.52 -13.60
CA GLU A 198 -1.22 5.68 -13.63
C GLU A 198 -1.59 6.63 -12.49
N MET A 199 -0.60 7.30 -11.91
CA MET A 199 -0.83 8.27 -10.83
C MET A 199 -0.07 9.55 -11.13
N LEU A 200 -0.82 10.64 -11.20
CA LEU A 200 -0.32 12.00 -11.17
C LEU A 200 -0.59 12.58 -9.77
N VAL A 201 0.45 13.06 -9.13
CA VAL A 201 0.39 13.80 -7.87
C VAL A 201 0.80 15.24 -8.15
N PHE A 202 0.00 16.18 -7.68
CA PHE A 202 0.32 17.59 -7.80
C PHE A 202 0.08 18.33 -6.49
N TYR A 203 0.98 19.25 -6.15
CA TYR A 203 0.98 19.92 -4.86
C TYR A 203 1.11 21.43 -4.94
N GLU A 204 0.66 22.11 -3.90
CA GLU A 204 0.65 23.58 -3.85
C GLU A 204 1.79 24.19 -3.02
N TRP A 205 2.24 23.52 -1.96
CA TRP A 205 3.27 24.03 -1.05
C TRP A 205 4.41 23.02 -0.83
N PRO A 206 5.69 23.42 -0.81
CA PRO A 206 6.20 24.78 -1.06
C PRO A 206 5.86 25.29 -2.47
N PRO A 207 5.85 26.61 -2.71
CA PRO A 207 5.45 27.19 -3.99
C PRO A 207 6.55 27.05 -5.05
#